data_AF-A0A519QEL8-F1
#
_entry.id   AF-A0A519QEL8-F1
#
_cell.length_a   1.000
_cell.length_b   1.000
_cell.length_c   1.000
_cell.angle_alpha   90.00
_cell.angle_beta   90.00
_cell.angle_gamma   90.00
#
_symmetry.space_group_name_H-M   'P 1'
#
loop_
_entity.id
_entity.type
_entity.pdbx_description
1 polymer ?
#
loop_
_entity_poly.entity_id
_entity_poly.type
_entity_poly.pdbx_seq_one_letter_code
_entity_poly.pdbx_strand_id
1 'polypeptide(L)'
;DRFITARRVAIAAVLAATLAFRELREPLTAALFSNGLGGVDWVWGMTTGAWVDLGWTVLSILVFVEVWRLLKGRGLGVLAPAGRMTLTLYIVQSLIFVPIFYSFGLGGYATIGQTQAFAIGVVAFAVQLVFAGLWFRRFRYGPLEWGLRSATWMQKVRMRAG
;
A
#
# COMPACT_ATOMS: atom_id res chain seq x y z
N ASP A 1 -28.93 3.92 -0.73
CA ASP A 1 -28.79 2.84 -1.73
C ASP A 1 -28.97 3.19 -3.21
N ARG A 2 -29.43 4.40 -3.58
CA ARG A 2 -29.71 4.76 -4.99
C ARG A 2 -28.52 4.70 -5.97
N PHE A 3 -27.28 4.63 -5.49
CA PHE A 3 -26.06 4.66 -6.32
C PHE A 3 -25.27 3.34 -6.36
N ILE A 4 -25.78 2.24 -5.78
CA ILE A 4 -25.04 0.96 -5.75
C ILE A 4 -24.81 0.42 -7.17
N THR A 5 -25.87 0.41 -8.00
CA THR A 5 -25.79 -0.10 -9.38
C THR A 5 -24.83 0.73 -10.21
N ALA A 6 -24.89 2.06 -10.13
CA ALA A 6 -23.99 2.96 -10.85
C ALA A 6 -22.51 2.73 -10.51
N ARG A 7 -22.19 2.46 -9.24
CA ARG A 7 -20.80 2.21 -8.81
C ARG A 7 -20.30 0.83 -9.24
N ARG A 8 -21.14 -0.21 -9.18
CA ARG A 8 -20.77 -1.55 -9.70
C ARG A 8 -20.55 -1.50 -11.22
N VAL A 9 -21.38 -0.74 -11.94
CA VAL A 9 -21.18 -0.48 -13.37
C VAL A 9 -19.87 0.29 -13.60
N ALA A 10 -19.54 1.29 -12.78
CA ALA A 10 -18.26 2.00 -12.89
C ALA A 10 -17.06 1.08 -12.66
N ILE A 11 -17.10 0.19 -11.66
CA ILE A 11 -16.04 -0.82 -11.42
C ILE A 11 -15.89 -1.73 -12.64
N ALA A 12 -16.99 -2.28 -13.14
CA ALA A 12 -16.98 -3.16 -14.30
C ALA A 12 -16.47 -2.45 -15.57
N ALA A 13 -16.87 -1.18 -15.77
CA ALA A 13 -16.42 -0.37 -16.89
C ALA A 13 -14.92 -0.04 -16.80
N VAL A 14 -14.42 0.34 -15.62
CA VAL A 14 -12.98 0.61 -15.40
C VAL A 14 -12.17 -0.66 -15.59
N LEU A 15 -12.63 -1.80 -15.06
CA LEU A 15 -11.98 -3.10 -15.26
C LEU A 15 -11.93 -3.46 -16.75
N ALA A 16 -13.06 -3.37 -17.44
CA ALA A 16 -13.14 -3.67 -18.87
C ALA A 16 -12.25 -2.75 -19.70
N ALA A 17 -12.27 -1.44 -19.43
CA ALA A 17 -11.41 -0.47 -20.12
C ALA A 17 -9.92 -0.74 -19.87
N THR A 18 -9.54 -1.06 -18.64
CA THR A 18 -8.15 -1.37 -18.27
C THR A 18 -7.66 -2.64 -18.98
N LEU A 19 -8.48 -3.70 -18.97
CA LEU A 19 -8.16 -4.95 -19.66
C LEU A 19 -8.13 -4.76 -21.18
N ALA A 20 -9.12 -4.10 -21.76
CA ALA A 20 -9.17 -3.83 -23.19
C ALA A 20 -7.95 -3.02 -23.63
N PHE A 21 -7.60 -1.96 -22.91
CA PHE A 21 -6.41 -1.16 -23.22
C PHE A 21 -5.12 -1.98 -23.07
N ARG A 22 -5.02 -2.83 -22.04
CA ARG A 22 -3.87 -3.73 -21.85
C ARG A 22 -3.68 -4.68 -23.04
N GLU A 23 -4.74 -5.30 -23.56
CA GLU A 23 -4.65 -6.24 -24.68
C GLU A 23 -4.49 -5.52 -26.03
N LEU A 24 -5.14 -4.36 -26.20
CA LEU A 24 -5.08 -3.60 -27.45
C LEU A 24 -3.78 -2.80 -27.61
N ARG A 25 -3.03 -2.52 -26.54
CA ARG A 25 -1.82 -1.69 -26.62
C ARG A 25 -0.78 -2.27 -27.59
N GLU A 26 -0.53 -3.58 -27.54
CA GLU A 26 0.49 -4.24 -28.36
C GLU A 26 0.12 -4.22 -29.85
N PRO A 27 -1.09 -4.66 -30.27
CA PRO A 27 -1.48 -4.60 -31.67
C PRO A 27 -1.62 -3.15 -32.19
N LEU A 28 -2.09 -2.21 -31.37
CA LEU A 28 -2.14 -0.79 -31.75
C LEU A 28 -0.74 -0.23 -31.97
N THR A 29 0.22 -0.59 -31.12
CA THR A 29 1.61 -0.18 -31.27
C THR A 29 2.21 -0.73 -32.56
N ALA A 30 1.99 -2.02 -32.85
CA ALA A 30 2.45 -2.66 -34.08
C ALA A 30 1.83 -2.05 -35.35
N ALA A 31 0.55 -1.65 -35.28
CA ALA A 31 -0.16 -1.03 -36.40
C ALA A 31 0.29 0.42 -36.66
N LEU A 32 0.52 1.20 -35.59
CA LEU A 32 0.93 2.60 -35.68
C LEU A 32 2.41 2.77 -36.01
N PHE A 33 3.25 1.84 -35.52
CA PHE A 33 4.71 1.90 -35.65
C PHE A 33 5.26 0.64 -36.31
N SER A 34 4.81 0.37 -37.54
CA SER A 34 5.21 -0.82 -38.30
C SER A 34 6.72 -0.91 -38.60
N ASN A 35 7.42 0.23 -38.64
CA ASN A 35 8.87 0.32 -38.82
C ASN A 35 9.64 0.40 -37.47
N GLY A 36 8.98 0.22 -36.34
CA GLY A 36 9.52 0.39 -34.99
C GLY A 36 9.64 1.86 -34.57
N LEU A 37 9.89 2.10 -33.28
CA LEU A 37 10.02 3.44 -32.70
C LEU A 37 11.47 3.96 -32.67
N GLY A 38 12.41 3.27 -33.35
CA GLY A 38 13.78 3.77 -33.50
C GLY A 38 14.51 4.01 -32.17
N GLY A 39 14.28 3.16 -31.16
CA GLY A 39 14.97 3.23 -29.87
C GLY A 39 14.22 3.98 -28.77
N VAL A 40 13.04 4.55 -29.04
CA VAL A 40 12.16 5.10 -27.99
C VAL A 40 11.05 4.14 -27.55
N ASP A 41 11.15 2.85 -27.90
CA ASP A 41 10.21 1.79 -27.52
C ASP A 41 10.02 1.72 -25.99
N TRP A 42 11.07 1.99 -25.21
CA TRP A 42 11.01 2.04 -23.75
C TRP A 42 10.16 3.20 -23.22
N VAL A 43 10.21 4.37 -23.88
CA VAL A 43 9.38 5.55 -23.51
C VAL A 43 7.92 5.26 -23.81
N TRP A 44 7.67 4.65 -24.97
CA TRP A 44 6.34 4.26 -25.39
C TRP A 44 5.75 3.20 -24.46
N GLY A 45 6.52 2.16 -24.13
CA GLY A 45 6.14 1.12 -23.18
C GLY A 45 5.89 1.67 -21.77
N MET A 46 6.73 2.59 -21.28
CA MET A 46 6.55 3.25 -19.99
C MET A 46 5.27 4.11 -19.97
N THR A 47 5.05 4.90 -21.03
CA THR A 47 3.91 5.81 -21.12
C THR A 47 2.60 5.05 -21.24
N THR A 48 2.53 4.07 -22.13
CA THR A 48 1.35 3.20 -22.30
C THR A 48 1.13 2.30 -21.08
N GLY A 49 2.19 1.81 -20.46
CA GLY A 49 2.15 1.07 -19.19
C GLY A 49 1.54 1.89 -18.06
N ALA A 50 1.94 3.16 -17.91
CA ALA A 50 1.41 4.05 -16.88
C ALA A 50 -0.12 4.19 -16.93
N TRP A 51 -0.72 4.21 -18.13
CA TRP A 51 -2.19 4.24 -18.27
C TRP A 51 -2.87 2.96 -17.75
N VAL A 52 -2.25 1.80 -17.95
CA VAL A 52 -2.73 0.52 -17.39
C VAL A 52 -2.60 0.53 -15.86
N ASP A 53 -1.48 1.02 -15.33
CA ASP A 53 -1.23 1.11 -13.89
C ASP A 53 -2.20 2.07 -13.19
N LEU A 54 -2.53 3.19 -13.84
CA LEU A 54 -3.59 4.10 -13.39
C LEU A 54 -4.95 3.39 -13.36
N GLY A 55 -5.28 2.60 -14.38
CA GLY A 55 -6.49 1.79 -14.41
C GLY A 55 -6.58 0.83 -13.21
N TRP A 56 -5.51 0.09 -12.93
CA TRP A 56 -5.43 -0.79 -11.75
C TRP A 56 -5.54 -0.03 -10.42
N THR A 57 -4.95 1.16 -10.34
CA THR A 57 -5.03 2.01 -9.14
C THR A 57 -6.45 2.49 -8.89
N VAL A 58 -7.13 3.01 -9.92
CA VAL A 58 -8.53 3.44 -9.84
C VAL A 58 -9.43 2.26 -9.46
N LEU A 59 -9.24 1.10 -10.08
CA LEU A 59 -9.99 -0.10 -9.75
C LEU A 59 -9.80 -0.49 -8.27
N SER A 60 -8.56 -0.48 -7.79
CA SER A 60 -8.22 -0.82 -6.40
C SER A 60 -8.89 0.14 -5.41
N ILE A 61 -8.91 1.44 -5.70
CA ILE A 61 -9.61 2.45 -4.90
C ILE A 61 -11.12 2.19 -4.88
N LEU A 62 -11.74 1.93 -6.04
CA LEU A 62 -13.19 1.69 -6.12
C LEU A 62 -13.59 0.42 -5.37
N VAL A 63 -12.82 -0.66 -5.54
CA VAL A 63 -13.03 -1.92 -4.79
C VAL A 63 -12.87 -1.67 -3.30
N PHE A 64 -11.82 -0.96 -2.88
CA PHE A 64 -11.61 -0.59 -1.48
C PHE A 64 -12.81 0.19 -0.91
N VAL A 65 -13.33 1.16 -1.65
CA VAL A 65 -14.51 1.96 -1.24
C VAL A 65 -15.78 1.10 -1.12
N GLU A 66 -16.00 0.14 -2.01
CA GLU A 66 -17.14 -0.78 -1.90
C GLU A 66 -16.99 -1.71 -0.69
N VAL A 67 -15.82 -2.31 -0.51
CA VAL A 67 -15.52 -3.15 0.66
C VAL A 67 -15.72 -2.34 1.95
N TRP A 68 -15.23 -1.12 1.99
CA TRP A 68 -15.41 -0.21 3.12
C TRP A 68 -16.88 0.02 3.49
N ARG A 69 -17.71 0.29 2.47
CA ARG A 69 -19.15 0.53 2.64
C ARG A 69 -19.86 -0.74 3.10
N LEU A 70 -19.50 -1.90 2.53
CA LEU A 70 -20.05 -3.21 2.92
C LEU A 70 -19.72 -3.53 4.38
N LEU A 71 -18.49 -3.26 4.80
CA LEU A 71 -18.06 -3.45 6.19
C LEU A 71 -18.64 -2.39 7.14
N LYS A 72 -19.29 -1.33 6.65
CA LYS A 72 -19.81 -0.19 7.45
C LYS A 72 -18.74 0.39 8.39
N GLY A 73 -17.48 0.40 7.98
CA GLY A 73 -16.34 0.81 8.82
C GLY A 73 -16.03 -0.15 9.98
N ARG A 74 -16.70 -1.30 10.09
CA ARG A 74 -16.34 -2.36 11.05
C ARG A 74 -14.98 -2.94 10.65
N GLY A 75 -14.09 -3.10 11.63
CA GLY A 75 -12.72 -3.60 11.43
C GLY A 75 -11.63 -2.53 11.55
N LEU A 76 -11.96 -1.25 11.33
CA LEU A 76 -11.02 -0.14 11.56
C LEU A 76 -10.52 -0.04 12.99
N GLY A 77 -11.35 -0.42 13.96
CA GLY A 77 -10.96 -0.40 15.37
C GLY A 77 -9.72 -1.25 15.64
N VAL A 78 -9.46 -2.27 14.81
CA VAL A 78 -8.27 -3.12 14.88
C VAL A 78 -7.03 -2.41 14.32
N LEU A 79 -7.21 -1.56 13.30
CA LEU A 79 -6.14 -0.78 12.67
C LEU A 79 -5.83 0.54 13.42
N ALA A 80 -6.80 1.06 14.18
CA ALA A 80 -6.68 2.33 14.89
C ALA A 80 -5.47 2.40 15.86
N PRO A 81 -5.11 1.35 16.63
CA PRO A 81 -3.87 1.32 17.39
C PRO A 81 -2.64 1.52 16.51
N ALA A 82 -2.50 0.76 15.42
CA ALA A 82 -1.34 0.88 14.53
C ALA A 82 -1.26 2.24 13.84
N GLY A 83 -2.41 2.82 13.45
CA GLY A 83 -2.48 4.17 12.89
C GLY A 83 -2.07 5.29 13.85
N ARG A 84 -2.15 5.07 15.17
CA ARG A 84 -1.65 6.03 16.19
C ARG A 84 -0.16 5.85 16.50
N MET A 85 0.48 4.83 15.92
CA MET A 85 1.87 4.42 16.18
C MET A 85 2.68 4.31 14.89
N THR A 86 2.33 5.13 13.88
CA THR A 86 2.90 5.06 12.53
C THR A 86 4.41 5.31 12.52
N LEU A 87 4.91 6.27 13.30
CA LEU A 87 6.33 6.60 13.34
C LEU A 87 7.14 5.46 13.97
N THR A 88 6.69 4.94 15.12
CA THR A 88 7.37 3.81 15.76
C THR A 88 7.32 2.58 14.87
N LEU A 89 6.15 2.24 14.31
CA LEU A 89 6.02 1.07 13.45
C LEU A 89 6.88 1.20 12.18
N TYR A 90 6.94 2.38 11.58
CA TYR A 90 7.80 2.65 10.42
C TYR A 90 9.29 2.45 10.73
N ILE A 91 9.77 2.99 11.85
CA ILE A 91 11.18 2.86 12.25
C ILE A 91 11.51 1.42 12.62
N VAL A 92 10.67 0.74 13.40
CA VAL A 92 10.87 -0.68 13.74
C VAL A 92 10.86 -1.53 12.47
N GLN A 93 9.92 -1.29 11.56
CA GLN A 93 9.85 -1.98 10.28
C GLN A 93 11.12 -1.79 9.46
N SER A 94 11.62 -0.55 9.39
CA SER A 94 12.85 -0.23 8.67
C SER A 94 14.07 -0.89 9.29
N LEU A 95 14.21 -0.83 10.62
CA LEU A 95 15.30 -1.47 11.35
C LEU A 95 15.32 -2.99 11.16
N ILE A 96 14.17 -3.63 10.96
CA ILE A 96 14.07 -5.07 10.70
C ILE A 96 14.31 -5.38 9.23
N PHE A 97 13.58 -4.75 8.32
CA PHE A 97 13.58 -5.15 6.90
C PHE A 97 14.71 -4.58 6.08
N VAL A 98 15.29 -3.43 6.45
CA VAL A 98 16.44 -2.89 5.73
C VAL A 98 17.61 -3.88 5.82
N PRO A 99 18.06 -4.35 7.00
CA PRO A 99 19.12 -5.37 7.06
C PRO A 99 18.76 -6.71 6.43
N ILE A 100 17.48 -7.11 6.42
CA ILE A 100 17.07 -8.39 5.83
C ILE A 100 17.15 -8.35 4.30
N PHE A 101 16.63 -7.29 3.68
CA PHE A 101 16.48 -7.25 2.23
C PHE A 101 17.64 -6.56 1.50
N TYR A 102 18.28 -5.55 2.11
CA TYR A 102 19.35 -4.82 1.44
C TYR A 102 20.62 -5.65 1.31
N SER A 103 21.38 -5.36 0.25
CA SER A 103 22.63 -6.04 -0.11
C SER A 103 23.74 -5.91 0.93
N PHE A 104 23.75 -4.86 1.75
CA PHE A 104 24.72 -4.68 2.83
C PHE A 104 24.41 -5.50 4.09
N GLY A 105 23.21 -6.10 4.17
CA GLY A 105 22.81 -6.98 5.26
C GLY A 105 22.80 -8.44 4.83
N LEU A 106 21.63 -9.07 4.86
CA LEU A 106 21.44 -10.47 4.44
C LEU A 106 21.20 -10.64 2.94
N GLY A 107 21.01 -9.54 2.20
CA GLY A 107 20.82 -9.60 0.74
C GLY A 107 19.55 -10.35 0.31
N GLY A 108 18.53 -10.41 1.17
CA GLY A 108 17.31 -11.19 0.94
C GLY A 108 16.56 -10.81 -0.35
N TYR A 109 16.76 -9.60 -0.88
CA TYR A 109 16.18 -9.21 -2.17
C TYR A 109 16.63 -10.10 -3.33
N ALA A 110 17.85 -10.65 -3.29
CA ALA A 110 18.37 -11.52 -4.34
C ALA A 110 17.84 -12.96 -4.26
N THR A 111 17.33 -13.39 -3.09
CA THR A 111 16.99 -14.80 -2.81
C THR A 111 15.51 -15.02 -2.53
N ILE A 112 14.80 -14.01 -2.03
CA ILE A 112 13.39 -14.08 -1.66
C ILE A 112 12.54 -13.68 -2.86
N GLY A 113 11.71 -14.61 -3.33
CA GLY A 113 10.77 -14.34 -4.43
C GLY A 113 9.65 -13.38 -4.03
N GLN A 114 9.00 -12.75 -5.02
CA GLN A 114 7.94 -11.76 -4.81
C GLN A 114 6.81 -12.26 -3.89
N THR A 115 6.37 -13.51 -4.08
CA THR A 115 5.30 -14.10 -3.27
C THR A 115 5.72 -14.31 -1.82
N GLN A 116 6.98 -14.70 -1.59
CA GLN A 116 7.52 -14.89 -0.25
C GLN A 116 7.68 -13.52 0.46
N ALA A 117 8.21 -12.52 -0.24
CA ALA A 117 8.32 -11.16 0.28
C ALA A 117 6.94 -10.59 0.67
N PHE A 118 5.92 -10.82 -0.16
CA PHE A 118 4.54 -10.45 0.14
C PHE A 118 4.02 -11.15 1.40
N ALA A 119 4.22 -12.47 1.51
CA ALA A 119 3.80 -13.23 2.70
C ALA A 119 4.48 -12.74 3.98
N ILE A 120 5.79 -12.47 3.93
CA ILE A 120 6.56 -11.89 5.03
C ILE A 120 5.96 -10.54 5.45
N GLY A 121 5.64 -9.68 4.47
CA GLY A 121 5.02 -8.38 4.73
C GLY A 121 3.66 -8.50 5.44
N VAL A 122 2.80 -9.42 4.98
CA VAL A 122 1.49 -9.68 5.61
C VAL A 122 1.65 -10.16 7.05
N VAL A 123 2.56 -11.11 7.30
CA VAL A 123 2.81 -11.64 8.65
C VAL A 123 3.36 -10.54 9.56
N ALA A 124 4.35 -9.77 9.11
CA ALA A 124 4.92 -8.69 9.90
C ALA A 124 3.89 -7.61 10.22
N PHE A 125 3.05 -7.24 9.24
CA PHE A 125 1.96 -6.29 9.47
C PHE A 125 0.97 -6.80 10.52
N ALA A 126 0.56 -8.08 10.46
CA ALA A 126 -0.30 -8.67 11.47
C ALA A 126 0.33 -8.63 12.88
N VAL A 127 1.62 -8.94 12.98
CA VAL A 127 2.38 -8.83 14.24
C VAL A 127 2.40 -7.39 14.75
N GLN A 128 2.63 -6.42 13.88
CA GLN A 128 2.60 -4.99 14.23
C GLN A 128 1.22 -4.53 14.73
N LEU A 129 0.13 -5.01 14.12
CA LEU A 129 -1.23 -4.72 14.57
C LEU A 129 -1.47 -5.22 16.00
N VAL A 130 -1.09 -6.48 16.27
CA VAL A 130 -1.23 -7.08 17.60
C VAL A 130 -0.37 -6.32 18.61
N PHE A 131 0.89 -6.04 18.27
CA PHE A 131 1.81 -5.28 19.11
C PHE A 131 1.26 -3.90 19.45
N ALA A 132 0.78 -3.14 18.46
CA ALA A 132 0.18 -1.83 18.69
C ALA A 132 -1.07 -1.94 19.58
N GLY A 133 -1.95 -2.92 19.32
CA GLY A 133 -3.13 -3.19 20.15
C GLY A 133 -2.78 -3.45 21.61
N LEU A 134 -1.79 -4.31 21.88
CA LEU A 134 -1.30 -4.60 23.23
C LEU A 134 -0.64 -3.38 23.89
N TRP A 135 0.14 -2.62 23.13
CA TRP A 135 0.83 -1.42 23.62
C TRP A 135 -0.13 -0.37 24.17
N PHE A 136 -1.19 -0.07 23.42
CA PHE A 136 -2.17 0.95 23.81
C PHE A 136 -3.07 0.53 24.99
N ARG A 137 -3.03 -0.73 25.43
CA ARG A 137 -3.65 -1.13 26.71
C ARG A 137 -2.92 -0.54 27.92
N ARG A 138 -1.63 -0.20 27.77
CA ARG A 138 -0.77 0.30 28.85
C ARG A 138 -0.34 1.75 28.67
N PHE A 139 -0.14 2.19 27.43
CA PHE A 139 0.44 3.49 27.08
C PHE A 139 -0.50 4.34 26.21
N ARG A 140 -0.43 5.67 26.33
CA ARG A 140 -1.26 6.61 25.54
C ARG A 140 -0.68 6.96 24.18
N TYR A 141 0.61 6.72 23.98
CA TYR A 141 1.36 7.06 22.77
C TYR A 141 2.37 5.96 22.46
N GLY A 142 2.76 5.83 21.19
CA GLY A 142 3.94 5.04 20.84
C GLY A 142 5.23 5.70 21.37
N PRO A 143 6.32 4.93 21.58
CA PRO A 143 7.59 5.44 22.11
C PRO A 143 8.15 6.63 21.33
N LEU A 144 8.22 6.51 20.01
CA LEU A 144 8.81 7.57 19.16
C LEU A 144 7.84 8.74 19.00
N GLU A 145 6.54 8.48 18.92
CA GLU A 145 5.51 9.52 18.87
C GLU A 145 5.52 10.35 20.16
N TRP A 146 5.69 9.69 21.30
CA TRP A 146 5.85 10.37 22.59
C TRP A 146 7.12 11.22 22.64
N GLY A 147 8.25 10.66 22.17
CA GLY A 147 9.52 11.39 22.08
C GLY A 147 9.39 12.63 21.20
N LEU A 148 8.78 12.47 20.02
CA LEU A 148 8.54 13.56 19.08
C LEU A 148 7.67 14.66 19.70
N ARG A 149 6.51 14.32 20.29
CA ARG A 149 5.64 15.33 20.93
C ARG A 149 6.33 16.05 22.09
N SER A 150 7.09 15.31 22.88
CA SER A 150 7.82 15.90 24.01
C SER A 150 8.90 16.87 23.53
N ALA A 151 9.56 16.55 22.41
CA ALA A 151 10.52 17.44 21.76
C ALA A 151 9.84 18.67 21.13
N THR A 152 8.74 18.50 20.40
CA THR A 152 8.03 19.60 19.74
C THR A 152 7.47 20.61 20.73
N TRP A 153 6.92 20.16 21.85
CA TRP A 153 6.35 21.05 22.86
C TRP A 153 7.33 21.46 23.96
N MET A 154 8.58 20.96 23.91
CA MET A 154 9.58 21.13 24.98
C MET A 154 9.02 20.82 26.38
N GLN A 155 8.05 19.90 26.46
CA GLN A 155 7.33 19.54 27.67
C GLN A 155 7.19 18.02 27.77
N LYS A 156 7.39 17.48 28.97
CA LYS A 156 7.29 16.02 29.20
C LYS A 156 5.82 15.59 29.19
N VAL A 157 5.37 15.06 28.06
CA VAL A 157 4.02 14.52 27.91
C VAL A 157 3.85 13.26 28.77
N ARG A 158 2.68 13.03 29.39
CA ARG A 158 2.44 11.79 30.15
C ARG A 158 2.27 10.60 29.20
N MET A 159 3.13 9.59 29.37
CA MET A 159 3.18 8.39 28.51
C MET A 159 2.22 7.27 28.94
N ARG A 160 2.03 7.08 30.26
CA ARG A 160 1.16 6.01 30.81
C ARG A 160 -0.29 6.46 30.84
N ALA A 161 -1.20 5.56 30.50
CA ALA A 161 -2.62 5.77 30.77
C ALA A 161 -2.85 5.56 32.27
N GLY A 162 -2.95 6.67 33.00
CA GLY A 162 -3.47 6.76 34.37
C GLY A 162 -4.69 7.67 34.36
#